data_AF-W7DDK1-F1
#
_entry.id   AF-W7DDK1-F1
#
_cell.length_a   1.000
_cell.length_b   1.000
_cell.length_c   1.000
_cell.angle_alpha   90.00
_cell.angle_beta   90.00
_cell.angle_gamma   90.00
#
_symmetry.space_group_name_H-M   'P 1'
#
loop_
_entity.id
_entity.type
_entity.pdbx_description
1 polymer ?
#
loop_
_entity_poly.entity_id
_entity_poly.type
_entity_poly.pdbx_seq_one_letter_code
_entity_poly.pdbx_strand_id
1 'polypeptide(L)'
;MNLEQVARLLTDEGKETRYNGEIIKEILPPYSNYHEICKVGDNWILNLVVVDHQNTPVHQQIATFTSEDSAAIYFYINRLSSFYSKKYVRKLIQEQNDLDIGGELFDLPLLIAAIERLKIEKFFSNGVINLKPMSILLNNINETDWKICFVNSNMQILDESQILDRMDALFYAFTNTYLLSLLQSREKELLDQGEITEPFSDGEYIQFIA
;
A
#
# COMPACT_ATOMS: atom_id res chain seq x y z
N MET A 1 11.12 6.87 -12.22
CA MET A 1 9.93 7.76 -12.27
C MET A 1 10.37 9.08 -11.66
N ASN A 2 10.02 10.23 -12.23
CA ASN A 2 10.37 11.53 -11.62
C ASN A 2 9.18 12.15 -10.86
N LEU A 3 9.41 13.20 -10.07
CA LEU A 3 8.36 13.77 -9.20
C LEU A 3 7.22 14.44 -9.97
N GLU A 4 7.52 15.01 -11.14
CA GLU A 4 6.49 15.58 -12.02
C GLU A 4 5.52 14.50 -12.52
N GLN A 5 6.05 13.37 -12.98
CA GLN A 5 5.29 12.20 -13.40
C GLN A 5 4.45 11.66 -12.24
N VAL A 6 5.03 11.52 -11.05
CA VAL A 6 4.31 11.06 -9.85
C VAL A 6 3.14 11.98 -9.50
N ALA A 7 3.33 13.30 -9.57
CA ALA A 7 2.26 14.24 -9.27
C ALA A 7 1.07 14.09 -10.23
N ARG A 8 1.34 13.91 -11.53
CA ARG A 8 0.29 13.62 -12.52
C ARG A 8 -0.38 12.29 -12.23
N LEU A 9 0.38 11.20 -12.10
CA LEU A 9 -0.17 9.85 -11.93
C LEU A 9 -1.03 9.70 -10.67
N LEU A 10 -0.65 10.34 -9.56
CA LEU A 10 -1.48 10.36 -8.35
C LEU A 10 -2.76 11.18 -8.56
N THR A 11 -2.66 12.33 -9.22
CA THR A 11 -3.82 13.18 -9.50
C THR A 11 -4.82 12.49 -10.43
N ASP A 12 -4.34 11.77 -11.46
CA ASP A 12 -5.18 10.98 -12.37
C ASP A 12 -5.96 9.88 -11.63
N GLU A 13 -5.39 9.31 -10.56
CA GLU A 13 -6.08 8.35 -9.67
C GLU A 13 -7.11 9.00 -8.72
N GLY A 14 -7.07 10.32 -8.59
CA GLY A 14 -7.89 11.12 -7.66
C GLY A 14 -7.21 11.46 -6.34
N LYS A 15 -5.89 11.26 -6.23
CA LYS A 15 -5.05 11.72 -5.11
C LYS A 15 -4.33 13.01 -5.50
N GLU A 16 -4.98 14.14 -5.25
CA GLU A 16 -4.45 15.45 -5.66
C GLU A 16 -3.07 15.73 -5.05
N THR A 17 -2.10 15.96 -5.94
CA THR A 17 -0.74 16.34 -5.60
C THR A 17 -0.24 17.40 -6.57
N ARG A 18 0.74 18.19 -6.16
CA ARG A 18 1.34 19.23 -7.00
C ARG A 18 2.85 19.20 -6.87
N TYR A 19 3.52 19.25 -8.01
CA TYR A 19 4.96 19.45 -8.12
C TYR A 19 5.25 20.83 -8.73
N ASN A 20 6.28 21.53 -8.23
CA ASN A 20 6.66 22.86 -8.71
C ASN A 20 8.14 22.97 -9.17
N GLY A 21 8.82 21.84 -9.35
CA GLY A 21 10.25 21.78 -9.69
C GLY A 21 11.18 21.54 -8.51
N GLU A 22 10.75 21.85 -7.29
CA GLU A 22 11.57 21.65 -6.07
C GLU A 22 10.87 20.79 -5.02
N ILE A 23 9.54 20.86 -5.00
CA ILE A 23 8.71 20.21 -3.99
C ILE A 23 7.52 19.54 -4.67
N ILE A 24 7.29 18.27 -4.33
CA ILE A 24 5.98 17.62 -4.52
C ILE A 24 5.27 17.58 -3.17
N LYS A 25 3.97 17.89 -3.15
CA LYS A 25 3.15 17.78 -1.93
C LYS A 25 1.71 17.38 -2.23
N GLU A 26 1.05 16.81 -1.23
CA GLU A 26 -0.39 16.54 -1.26
C GLU A 26 -1.18 17.86 -1.21
N ILE A 27 -2.28 17.93 -1.96
CA ILE A 27 -3.24 19.02 -1.87
C ILE A 27 -4.40 18.54 -1.00
N LEU A 28 -4.54 19.14 0.18
CA LEU A 28 -5.54 18.77 1.19
C LEU A 28 -6.27 20.02 1.71
N PRO A 29 -7.44 19.86 2.34
CA PRO A 29 -8.11 20.97 3.00
C PRO A 29 -7.21 21.68 4.01
N PRO A 30 -7.48 22.97 4.31
CA PRO A 30 -6.72 23.73 5.30
C PRO A 30 -6.58 22.98 6.63
N TYR A 31 -5.43 23.16 7.29
CA TYR A 31 -5.07 22.55 8.58
C TYR A 31 -4.89 21.01 8.57
N SER A 32 -4.91 20.38 7.40
CA SER A 32 -4.57 18.96 7.27
C SER A 32 -3.06 18.77 7.29
N ASN A 33 -2.60 17.77 8.04
CA ASN A 33 -1.23 17.29 7.89
C ASN A 33 -1.04 16.68 6.49
N TYR A 34 0.11 16.89 5.88
CA TYR A 34 0.38 16.42 4.53
C TYR A 34 1.82 15.95 4.40
N HIS A 35 2.08 15.10 3.40
CA HIS A 35 3.41 14.66 3.05
C HIS A 35 3.93 15.47 1.88
N GLU A 36 5.22 15.75 1.92
CA GLU A 36 5.94 16.39 0.84
C GLU A 36 7.32 15.78 0.66
N ILE A 37 7.85 15.86 -0.56
CA ILE A 37 9.27 15.65 -0.81
C ILE A 37 9.85 16.97 -1.31
N CYS A 38 10.93 17.40 -0.70
CA CYS A 38 11.67 18.61 -1.08
C CYS A 38 13.16 18.30 -1.28
N LYS A 39 13.81 19.05 -2.17
CA LYS A 39 15.26 18.96 -2.38
C LYS A 39 16.02 19.77 -1.32
N VAL A 40 16.96 19.14 -0.64
CA VAL A 40 17.83 19.77 0.36
C VAL A 40 19.29 19.38 0.08
N GLY A 41 20.04 20.32 -0.49
CA GLY A 41 21.37 20.04 -1.03
C GLY A 41 21.29 19.01 -2.16
N ASP A 42 22.06 17.94 -2.02
CA ASP A 42 22.09 16.82 -2.98
C ASP A 42 21.08 15.72 -2.65
N ASN A 43 20.30 15.86 -1.58
CA ASN A 43 19.35 14.85 -1.14
C ASN A 43 17.90 15.29 -1.36
N TRP A 44 17.02 14.30 -1.42
CA TRP A 44 15.58 14.49 -1.38
C TRP A 44 15.05 14.02 -0.03
N ILE A 45 14.25 14.86 0.64
CA ILE A 45 13.77 14.60 1.99
C ILE A 45 12.25 14.47 1.95
N LEU A 46 11.74 13.33 2.41
CA LEU A 46 10.33 13.14 2.69
C LEU A 46 10.00 13.66 4.08
N ASN A 47 9.02 14.56 4.14
CA ASN A 47 8.52 15.14 5.38
C ASN A 47 7.04 14.84 5.57
N LEU A 48 6.63 14.65 6.82
CA LEU A 48 5.28 14.92 7.28
C LEU A 48 5.24 16.37 7.79
N VAL A 49 4.45 17.20 7.13
CA VAL A 49 4.19 18.57 7.56
C VAL A 49 2.97 18.56 8.46
N VAL A 50 3.20 18.88 9.74
CA VAL A 50 2.16 18.98 10.77
C VAL A 50 1.68 20.42 10.87
N VAL A 51 0.39 20.63 10.58
CA VAL A 51 -0.23 21.97 10.50
C VAL A 51 -1.16 22.23 11.70
N ASP A 52 -1.44 21.21 12.50
CA ASP A 52 -2.49 21.21 13.53
C ASP A 52 -2.37 22.35 14.56
N HIS A 53 -3.31 23.31 14.50
CA HIS A 53 -3.46 24.46 15.40
C HIS A 53 -2.21 25.31 15.70
N GLN A 54 -1.15 25.22 14.89
CA GLN A 54 0.08 25.98 15.06
C GLN A 54 0.23 27.05 13.98
N ASN A 55 0.71 28.25 14.36
CA ASN A 55 0.98 29.34 13.41
C ASN A 55 2.14 29.02 12.44
N THR A 56 2.96 28.02 12.76
CA THR A 56 4.12 27.59 11.96
C THR A 56 4.07 26.08 11.80
N PRO A 57 3.99 25.54 10.57
CA PRO A 57 4.04 24.10 10.33
C PRO A 57 5.35 23.48 10.80
N VAL A 58 5.28 22.28 11.40
CA VAL A 58 6.45 21.51 11.81
C VAL A 58 6.74 20.44 10.76
N HIS A 59 7.95 20.43 10.23
CA HIS A 59 8.42 19.41 9.29
C HIS A 59 9.05 18.26 10.07
N GLN A 60 8.42 17.10 10.03
CA GLN A 60 8.96 15.87 10.57
C GLN A 60 9.56 15.05 9.44
N GLN A 61 10.89 14.95 9.42
CA GLN A 61 11.61 14.16 8.43
C GLN A 61 11.32 12.67 8.64
N ILE A 62 10.83 12.00 7.60
CA ILE A 62 10.52 10.56 7.59
C ILE A 62 11.65 9.78 6.94
N ALA A 63 12.15 10.25 5.79
CA ALA A 63 13.15 9.53 5.00
C ALA A 63 14.01 10.48 4.18
N THR A 64 15.20 10.01 3.80
CA THR A 64 16.15 10.71 2.92
C THR A 64 16.53 9.81 1.77
N PHE A 65 16.61 10.40 0.58
CA PHE A 65 16.95 9.71 -0.67
C PHE A 65 18.09 10.45 -1.37
N THR A 66 18.97 9.68 -2.01
CA THR A 66 20.12 10.22 -2.76
C THR A 66 19.80 10.46 -4.23
N SER A 67 18.62 10.06 -4.72
CA SER A 67 18.17 10.29 -6.09
C SER A 67 16.69 10.69 -6.13
N GLU A 68 16.31 11.44 -7.17
CA GLU A 68 14.91 11.81 -7.37
C GLU A 68 14.06 10.59 -7.67
N ASP A 69 14.55 9.65 -8.49
CA ASP A 69 13.80 8.46 -8.87
C ASP A 69 13.39 7.61 -7.67
N SER A 70 14.30 7.38 -6.72
CA SER A 70 14.00 6.61 -5.50
C SER A 70 13.01 7.36 -4.60
N ALA A 71 13.18 8.67 -4.44
CA ALA A 71 12.26 9.51 -3.68
C ALA A 71 10.85 9.51 -4.29
N ALA A 72 10.77 9.63 -5.62
CA ALA A 72 9.54 9.68 -6.38
C ALA A 72 8.78 8.35 -6.31
N ILE A 73 9.44 7.21 -6.56
CA ILE A 73 8.83 5.89 -6.46
C ILE A 73 8.33 5.65 -5.03
N TYR A 74 9.16 5.94 -4.02
CA TYR A 74 8.74 5.80 -2.63
C TYR A 74 7.48 6.64 -2.32
N PHE A 75 7.45 7.90 -2.75
CA PHE A 75 6.28 8.76 -2.57
C PHE A 75 5.05 8.22 -3.28
N TYR A 76 5.19 7.80 -4.54
CA TYR A 76 4.11 7.24 -5.34
C TYR A 76 3.48 6.05 -4.64
N ILE A 77 4.29 5.04 -4.29
CA ILE A 77 3.84 3.80 -3.65
C ILE A 77 3.17 4.11 -2.31
N ASN A 78 3.81 4.91 -1.46
CA ASN A 78 3.30 5.24 -0.13
C ASN A 78 1.96 6.00 -0.19
N ARG A 79 1.86 7.00 -1.07
CA ARG A 79 0.63 7.81 -1.20
C ARG A 79 -0.49 7.05 -1.88
N LEU A 80 -0.17 6.24 -2.88
CA LEU A 80 -1.13 5.40 -3.57
C LEU A 80 -1.71 4.34 -2.64
N SER A 81 -0.88 3.67 -1.83
CA SER A 81 -1.34 2.71 -0.81
C SER A 81 -2.34 3.33 0.15
N SER A 82 -1.99 4.47 0.76
CA SER A 82 -2.88 5.19 1.68
C SER A 82 -4.21 5.56 1.01
N PHE A 83 -4.15 6.02 -0.24
CA PHE A 83 -5.32 6.37 -1.01
C PHE A 83 -6.20 5.15 -1.35
N TYR A 84 -5.60 4.04 -1.80
CA TYR A 84 -6.31 2.81 -2.18
C TYR A 84 -6.95 2.14 -0.96
N SER A 85 -6.26 2.11 0.17
CA SER A 85 -6.80 1.66 1.45
C SER A 85 -8.07 2.44 1.82
N LYS A 86 -8.07 3.77 1.66
CA LYS A 86 -9.25 4.60 1.96
C LYS A 86 -10.36 4.45 0.92
N LYS A 87 -10.02 4.47 -0.38
CA LYS A 87 -10.97 4.53 -1.49
C LYS A 87 -11.62 3.17 -1.79
N TYR A 88 -10.84 2.10 -1.74
CA TYR A 88 -11.27 0.78 -2.18
C TYR A 88 -11.48 -0.17 -0.99
N VAL A 89 -10.51 -0.32 -0.09
CA VAL A 89 -10.61 -1.29 1.02
C VAL A 89 -11.71 -0.89 2.00
N ARG A 90 -11.65 0.32 2.57
CA ARG A 90 -12.67 0.79 3.53
C ARG A 90 -14.06 0.85 2.91
N LYS A 91 -14.17 1.29 1.66
CA LYS A 91 -15.44 1.35 0.94
C LYS A 91 -16.04 -0.04 0.77
N LEU A 92 -15.22 -1.02 0.37
CA LEU A 92 -15.68 -2.39 0.18
C LEU A 92 -16.16 -3.02 1.50
N ILE A 93 -15.43 -2.81 2.60
CA ILE A 93 -15.84 -3.29 3.93
C ILE A 93 -17.23 -2.74 4.29
N GLN A 94 -17.47 -1.44 4.03
CA GLN A 94 -18.78 -0.80 4.30
C GLN A 94 -19.91 -1.30 3.39
N GLU A 95 -19.60 -1.66 2.14
CA GLU A 95 -20.58 -2.14 1.16
C GLU A 95 -20.89 -3.64 1.33
N GLN A 96 -19.96 -4.42 1.89
CA GLN A 96 -20.06 -5.88 2.06
C GLN A 96 -20.24 -6.27 3.53
N ASN A 97 -21.19 -5.61 4.22
CA ASN A 97 -21.45 -5.88 5.64
C ASN A 97 -21.88 -7.33 5.93
N ASP A 98 -22.35 -8.08 4.93
CA ASP A 98 -22.69 -9.49 5.05
C ASP A 98 -21.49 -10.40 5.33
N LEU A 99 -20.29 -9.97 4.95
CA LEU A 99 -19.05 -10.70 5.16
C LEU A 99 -18.39 -10.40 6.51
N ASP A 100 -18.91 -9.43 7.25
CA ASP A 100 -18.41 -8.98 8.55
C ASP A 100 -16.89 -8.74 8.58
N ILE A 101 -16.30 -8.21 7.50
CA ILE A 101 -14.83 -8.07 7.38
C ILE A 101 -14.28 -7.18 8.49
N GLY A 102 -13.41 -7.76 9.33
CA GLY A 102 -12.85 -7.10 10.52
C GLY A 102 -13.79 -7.07 11.74
N GLY A 103 -14.96 -7.70 11.65
CA GLY A 103 -15.88 -7.93 12.76
C GLY A 103 -15.64 -9.26 13.48
N GLU A 104 -16.40 -9.50 14.56
CA GLU A 104 -16.24 -10.68 15.43
C GLU A 104 -16.58 -12.00 14.74
N LEU A 105 -17.45 -11.98 13.73
CA LEU A 105 -17.87 -13.16 12.99
C LEU A 105 -16.94 -13.47 11.81
N PHE A 106 -15.98 -12.59 11.50
CA PHE A 106 -15.05 -12.80 10.39
C PHE A 106 -14.16 -14.03 10.64
N ASP A 107 -14.30 -15.04 9.78
CA ASP A 107 -13.56 -16.28 9.85
C ASP A 107 -12.91 -16.64 8.50
N LEU A 108 -12.17 -17.76 8.47
CA LEU A 108 -11.46 -18.21 7.28
C LEU A 108 -12.43 -18.50 6.09
N PRO A 109 -13.57 -19.18 6.28
CA PRO A 109 -14.60 -19.29 5.24
C PRO A 109 -15.06 -17.93 4.68
N LEU A 110 -15.33 -16.94 5.53
CA LEU A 110 -15.74 -15.60 5.08
C LEU A 110 -14.61 -14.84 4.37
N LEU A 111 -13.36 -14.99 4.84
CA LEU A 111 -12.18 -14.48 4.14
C LEU A 111 -12.07 -15.05 2.72
N ILE A 112 -12.19 -16.37 2.57
CA ILE A 112 -12.16 -17.03 1.27
C ILE A 112 -13.31 -16.54 0.38
N ALA A 113 -14.53 -16.46 0.92
CA ALA A 113 -15.68 -15.96 0.20
C ALA A 113 -15.50 -14.49 -0.27
N ALA A 114 -14.88 -13.64 0.55
CA ALA A 114 -14.55 -12.26 0.19
C ALA A 114 -13.57 -12.19 -0.99
N ILE A 115 -12.51 -13.01 -0.94
CA ILE A 115 -11.48 -13.11 -1.97
C ILE A 115 -12.06 -13.64 -3.29
N GLU A 116 -12.91 -14.66 -3.24
CA GLU A 116 -13.60 -15.23 -4.41
C GLU A 116 -14.59 -14.23 -5.03
N ARG A 117 -15.33 -13.49 -4.20
CA ARG A 117 -16.28 -12.46 -4.68
C ARG A 117 -15.59 -11.36 -5.49
N LEU A 118 -14.35 -11.03 -5.12
CA LEU A 118 -13.49 -10.07 -5.84
C LEU A 118 -12.72 -10.71 -7.00
N LYS A 119 -12.70 -12.04 -7.12
CA LYS A 119 -11.91 -12.80 -8.11
C LYS A 119 -10.41 -12.54 -8.02
N ILE A 120 -9.90 -12.46 -6.79
CA ILE A 120 -8.49 -12.18 -6.48
C ILE A 120 -7.78 -13.38 -5.84
N GLU A 121 -8.29 -14.59 -6.05
CA GLU A 121 -7.79 -15.84 -5.45
C GLU A 121 -6.32 -16.11 -5.78
N LYS A 122 -5.83 -15.62 -6.93
CA LYS A 122 -4.41 -15.76 -7.31
C LYS A 122 -3.46 -15.04 -6.35
N PHE A 123 -3.94 -14.03 -5.63
CA PHE A 123 -3.15 -13.20 -4.72
C PHE A 123 -3.18 -13.69 -3.26
N PHE A 124 -3.82 -14.82 -2.98
CA PHE A 124 -3.94 -15.36 -1.62
C PHE A 124 -3.49 -16.81 -1.52
N SER A 125 -2.63 -17.07 -0.53
CA SER A 125 -2.14 -18.40 -0.16
C SER A 125 -2.65 -18.75 1.24
N ASN A 126 -3.47 -19.80 1.32
CA ASN A 126 -3.93 -20.34 2.60
C ASN A 126 -3.01 -21.49 3.05
N GLY A 127 -2.02 -21.13 3.87
CA GLY A 127 -0.96 -22.03 4.32
C GLY A 127 0.08 -22.36 3.25
N VAL A 128 1.24 -22.83 3.71
CA VAL A 128 2.43 -23.09 2.88
C VAL A 128 2.19 -24.18 1.80
N ILE A 129 1.24 -25.08 2.03
CA ILE A 129 0.90 -26.14 1.07
C ILE A 129 0.27 -25.55 -0.21
N ASN A 130 -0.44 -24.42 -0.10
CA ASN A 130 -1.13 -23.76 -1.21
C ASN A 130 -0.44 -22.46 -1.64
N LEU A 131 0.90 -22.42 -1.53
CA LEU A 131 1.70 -21.25 -1.83
C LEU A 131 1.57 -20.85 -3.31
N LYS A 132 1.39 -19.56 -3.56
CA LYS A 132 1.30 -18.96 -4.90
C LYS A 132 2.31 -17.81 -5.03
N PRO A 133 2.90 -17.59 -6.22
CA PRO A 133 3.78 -16.46 -6.43
C PRO A 133 2.97 -15.16 -6.41
N MET A 134 3.59 -14.06 -5.99
CA MET A 134 2.94 -12.74 -5.87
C MET A 134 1.62 -12.82 -5.09
N SER A 135 1.69 -13.34 -3.86
CA SER A 135 0.52 -13.54 -3.01
C SER A 135 0.77 -13.19 -1.55
N ILE A 136 -0.31 -12.99 -0.80
CA ILE A 136 -0.27 -12.92 0.66
C ILE A 136 -0.50 -14.31 1.22
N LEU A 137 0.46 -14.79 2.01
CA LEU A 137 0.38 -16.04 2.75
C LEU A 137 -0.20 -15.77 4.13
N LEU A 138 -1.35 -16.39 4.42
CA LEU A 138 -1.84 -16.53 5.79
C LEU A 138 -1.28 -17.85 6.36
N ASN A 139 -0.39 -17.74 7.35
CA ASN A 139 0.26 -18.89 7.96
C ASN A 139 -0.14 -19.02 9.44
N ASN A 140 -0.68 -20.17 9.80
CA ASN A 140 -0.96 -20.53 11.18
C ASN A 140 0.32 -21.14 11.80
N ILE A 141 0.81 -20.55 12.90
CA ILE A 141 1.93 -21.11 13.67
C ILE A 141 1.38 -22.13 14.67
N ASN A 142 0.30 -21.78 15.35
CA ASN A 142 -0.46 -22.61 16.28
C ASN A 142 -1.92 -22.12 16.38
N GLU A 143 -2.73 -22.70 17.25
CA GLU A 143 -4.16 -22.37 17.37
C GLU A 143 -4.48 -20.87 17.55
N THR A 144 -3.59 -20.11 18.19
CA THR A 144 -3.80 -18.69 18.51
C THR A 144 -2.92 -17.75 17.70
N ASP A 145 -1.77 -18.22 17.23
CA ASP A 145 -0.72 -17.37 16.68
C ASP A 145 -0.65 -17.52 15.17
N TRP A 146 -0.77 -16.38 14.50
CA TRP A 146 -0.79 -16.29 13.06
C TRP A 146 0.26 -15.31 12.57
N LYS A 147 0.67 -15.50 11.31
CA LYS A 147 1.47 -14.54 10.56
C LYS A 147 0.88 -14.34 9.19
N ILE A 148 1.06 -13.13 8.68
CA ILE A 148 0.92 -12.83 7.26
C ILE A 148 2.31 -12.61 6.67
N CYS A 149 2.52 -13.08 5.45
CA CYS A 149 3.77 -12.89 4.73
C CYS A 149 3.49 -12.50 3.28
N PHE A 150 4.40 -11.75 2.67
CA PHE A 150 4.41 -11.55 1.23
C PHE A 150 5.19 -12.67 0.54
N VAL A 151 4.65 -13.23 -0.55
CA VAL A 151 5.33 -14.24 -1.36
C VAL A 151 5.66 -13.61 -2.70
N ASN A 152 6.95 -13.50 -3.02
CA ASN A 152 7.36 -12.88 -4.28
C ASN A 152 7.13 -13.78 -5.50
N SER A 153 7.49 -13.27 -6.68
CA SER A 153 7.37 -13.99 -7.96
C SER A 153 8.20 -15.28 -8.02
N ASN A 154 9.27 -15.35 -7.24
CA ASN A 154 10.18 -16.50 -7.13
C ASN A 154 9.77 -17.49 -6.03
N MET A 155 8.56 -17.38 -5.49
CA MET A 155 8.04 -18.25 -4.41
C MET A 155 8.82 -18.12 -3.08
N GLN A 156 9.55 -17.04 -2.88
CA GLN A 156 10.22 -16.74 -1.63
C GLN A 156 9.25 -16.03 -0.69
N ILE A 157 9.18 -16.51 0.55
CA ILE A 157 8.44 -15.85 1.62
C ILE A 157 9.28 -14.70 2.14
N LEU A 158 8.75 -13.49 2.04
CA LEU A 158 9.34 -12.22 2.45
C LEU A 158 8.38 -11.51 3.42
N ASP A 159 8.90 -10.48 4.11
CA ASP A 159 8.17 -9.56 4.99
C ASP A 159 7.14 -10.26 5.90
N GLU A 160 7.66 -11.01 6.86
CA GLU A 160 6.83 -11.68 7.85
C GLU A 160 6.35 -10.67 8.89
N SER A 161 5.04 -10.62 9.11
CA SER A 161 4.46 -9.83 10.20
C SER A 161 4.98 -10.27 11.57
N GLN A 162 4.77 -9.41 12.56
CA GLN A 162 4.76 -9.86 13.96
C GLN A 162 3.65 -10.91 14.16
N ILE A 163 3.69 -11.61 15.30
CA ILE A 163 2.63 -12.56 15.65
C ILE A 163 1.33 -11.77 15.82
N LEU A 164 0.30 -12.21 15.12
CA LEU A 164 -1.04 -11.66 15.14
C LEU A 164 -1.99 -12.66 15.79
N ASP A 165 -3.03 -12.14 16.43
CA ASP A 165 -4.18 -12.97 16.76
C ASP A 165 -4.96 -13.34 15.49
N ARG A 166 -5.93 -14.24 15.65
CA ARG A 166 -6.76 -14.72 14.54
C ARG A 166 -7.54 -13.59 13.84
N MET A 167 -8.11 -12.64 14.58
CA MET A 167 -8.95 -11.59 13.98
C MET A 167 -8.08 -10.65 13.14
N ASP A 168 -6.97 -10.18 13.69
CA ASP A 168 -6.04 -9.32 13.00
C ASP A 168 -5.43 -10.01 11.77
N ALA A 169 -5.03 -11.28 11.91
CA ALA A 169 -4.44 -12.02 10.79
C ALA A 169 -5.42 -12.21 9.63
N LEU A 170 -6.69 -12.51 9.91
CA LEU A 170 -7.71 -12.62 8.87
C LEU A 170 -7.99 -11.27 8.21
N PHE A 171 -8.12 -10.21 9.01
CA PHE A 171 -8.35 -8.86 8.51
C PHE A 171 -7.20 -8.41 7.60
N TYR A 172 -5.96 -8.50 8.06
CA TYR A 172 -4.80 -8.09 7.27
C TYR A 172 -4.55 -8.99 6.06
N ALA A 173 -4.82 -10.30 6.16
CA ALA A 173 -4.76 -11.18 4.99
C ALA A 173 -5.72 -10.70 3.90
N PHE A 174 -6.94 -10.32 4.26
CA PHE A 174 -7.89 -9.73 3.31
C PHE A 174 -7.37 -8.41 2.72
N THR A 175 -7.04 -7.43 3.58
CA THR A 175 -6.68 -6.09 3.12
C THR A 175 -5.44 -6.13 2.23
N ASN A 176 -4.42 -6.90 2.61
CA ASN A 176 -3.16 -6.96 1.89
C ASN A 176 -3.32 -7.73 0.57
N THR A 177 -4.16 -8.78 0.54
CA THR A 177 -4.49 -9.48 -0.70
C THR A 177 -5.18 -8.53 -1.68
N TYR A 178 -6.13 -7.74 -1.20
CA TYR A 178 -6.85 -6.80 -2.06
C TYR A 178 -5.95 -5.66 -2.53
N LEU A 179 -5.15 -5.06 -1.66
CA LEU A 179 -4.17 -4.04 -2.05
C LEU A 179 -3.15 -4.56 -3.06
N LEU A 180 -2.61 -5.76 -2.85
CA LEU A 180 -1.71 -6.40 -3.79
C LEU A 180 -2.34 -6.56 -5.18
N SER A 181 -3.63 -6.96 -5.22
CA SER A 181 -4.36 -7.09 -6.48
C SER A 181 -4.53 -5.76 -7.23
N LEU A 182 -4.76 -4.68 -6.48
CA LEU A 182 -4.91 -3.34 -7.03
C LEU A 182 -3.58 -2.80 -7.56
N LEU A 183 -2.49 -3.00 -6.80
CA LEU A 183 -1.16 -2.58 -7.25
C LEU A 183 -0.71 -3.34 -8.49
N GLN A 184 -0.87 -4.67 -8.54
CA GLN A 184 -0.48 -5.44 -9.73
C GLN A 184 -1.29 -5.04 -10.97
N SER A 185 -2.58 -4.71 -10.79
CA SER A 185 -3.40 -4.19 -11.89
C SER A 185 -2.90 -2.83 -12.36
N ARG A 186 -2.54 -1.94 -11.43
CA ARG A 186 -2.00 -0.62 -11.74
C ARG A 186 -0.62 -0.68 -12.38
N GLU A 187 0.28 -1.51 -11.87
CA GLU A 187 1.61 -1.74 -12.44
C GLU A 187 1.50 -2.15 -13.91
N LYS A 188 0.61 -3.11 -14.21
CA LYS A 188 0.37 -3.53 -15.59
C LYS A 188 -0.08 -2.37 -16.47
N GLU A 189 -1.02 -1.55 -16.01
CA GLU A 189 -1.45 -0.36 -16.77
C GLU A 189 -0.30 0.61 -17.02
N LEU A 190 0.54 0.87 -16.01
CA LEU A 190 1.69 1.76 -16.13
C LEU A 190 2.74 1.21 -17.11
N LEU A 191 3.00 -0.10 -17.09
CA LEU A 191 3.87 -0.77 -18.06
C LEU A 191 3.30 -0.68 -19.49
N ASP A 192 2.01 -0.99 -19.66
CA ASP A 192 1.33 -0.95 -20.96
C ASP A 192 1.32 0.47 -21.56
N GLN A 193 1.28 1.50 -20.71
CA GLN A 193 1.34 2.92 -21.11
C GLN A 193 2.78 3.44 -21.27
N GLY A 194 3.80 2.67 -20.90
CA GLY A 194 5.20 3.10 -20.90
C GLY A 194 5.54 4.15 -19.84
N GLU A 195 4.71 4.27 -18.80
CA GLU A 195 4.95 5.16 -17.65
C GLU A 195 6.09 4.63 -16.78
N ILE A 196 6.20 3.31 -16.66
CA ILE A 196 7.33 2.63 -16.06
C ILE A 196 7.90 1.62 -17.06
N THR A 197 9.21 1.38 -16.99
CA THR A 197 9.92 0.48 -17.90
C THR A 197 10.16 -0.90 -17.30
N GLU A 198 10.08 -1.02 -15.99
CA GLU A 198 10.30 -2.25 -15.23
C GLU A 198 9.17 -2.42 -14.21
N PRO A 199 8.81 -3.68 -13.85
CA PRO A 199 7.91 -3.93 -12.74
C PRO A 199 8.43 -3.35 -11.43
N PHE A 200 7.52 -3.07 -10.50
CA PHE A 200 7.89 -2.70 -9.15
C PHE A 200 8.67 -3.82 -8.47
N SER A 201 9.63 -3.43 -7.64
CA SER A 201 10.46 -4.35 -6.86
C SER A 201 9.68 -4.98 -5.71
N ASP A 202 10.17 -6.10 -5.19
CA ASP A 202 9.59 -6.75 -4.00
C ASP A 202 9.44 -5.76 -2.83
N GLY A 203 10.41 -4.86 -2.65
CA GLY A 203 10.38 -3.84 -1.60
C GLY A 203 9.28 -2.80 -1.78
N GLU A 204 8.94 -2.44 -3.02
CA GLU A 204 7.84 -1.53 -3.34
C GLU A 204 6.48 -2.21 -3.14
N TYR A 205 6.36 -3.50 -3.50
CA TYR A 205 5.18 -4.29 -3.18
C TYR A 205 4.96 -4.38 -1.67
N ILE A 206 6.02 -4.70 -0.91
CA ILE A 206 5.99 -4.75 0.55
C ILE A 206 5.57 -3.40 1.14
N GLN A 207 6.19 -2.30 0.68
CA GLN A 207 5.86 -0.95 1.13
C GLN A 207 4.39 -0.59 0.85
N PHE A 208 3.82 -1.10 -0.26
CA PHE A 208 2.44 -0.80 -0.63
C PHE A 208 1.40 -1.47 0.27
N ILE A 209 1.67 -2.70 0.71
CA ILE A 209 0.72 -3.52 1.49
C ILE A 209 0.93 -3.41 3.00
N ALA A 210 2.00 -2.75 3.44
CA ALA A 210 2.29 -2.47 4.85
C ALA A 210 1.36 -1.40 5.44
#